data_AF-A0AAF0YV66-F1
#
_entry.id   AF-A0AAF0YV66-F1
#
_cell.length_a   1.000
_cell.length_b   1.000
_cell.length_c   1.000
_cell.angle_alpha   90.00
_cell.angle_beta   90.00
_cell.angle_gamma   90.00
#
_symmetry.space_group_name_H-M   'P 1'
#
loop_
_entity.id
_entity.type
_entity.pdbx_description
1 polymer ?
#
loop_
_entity_poly.entity_id
_entity_poly.type
_entity_poly.pdbx_seq_one_letter_code
_entity_poly.pdbx_strand_id
1 'polypeptide(L)'
;MDSATRRRLYVWVAADRPVIVLTTHLTKRYPRTVSPLAMDVHPAELLACGATRVYVDGSPEPLTEQWDEPEPRFRYVEPLTAPPVSRRSLLGLSTKLPVDPAAPDTTRLTQALDVLAARGVDVSALRPALPALTATGCIACGVCTKVCPEQALWVATTDTSVATLYHDRTRCRADGVCIDVCPYNALSRADSQDPAPVVALASGTLTTCAKCHTRFIGAGPLCPTCERQQRDPFGSWLPRP
;
A
#
# COMPACT_ATOMS: atom_id res chain seq x y z
N MET A 1 10.69 2.65 11.44
CA MET A 1 11.34 1.31 11.53
C MET A 1 11.82 0.87 10.15
N ASP A 2 13.05 0.33 10.05
CA ASP A 2 13.59 -0.20 8.79
C ASP A 2 12.97 -1.56 8.38
N SER A 3 13.14 -1.94 7.11
CA SER A 3 12.57 -3.18 6.56
C SER A 3 13.20 -4.46 7.15
N ALA A 4 14.46 -4.42 7.58
CA ALA A 4 15.18 -5.58 8.11
C ALA A 4 14.71 -5.94 9.52
N THR A 5 14.55 -4.93 10.38
CA THR A 5 14.00 -5.02 11.73
C THR A 5 12.56 -5.49 11.67
N ARG A 6 11.75 -4.91 10.75
CA ARG A 6 10.36 -5.34 10.51
C ARG A 6 10.29 -6.80 10.09
N ARG A 7 11.14 -7.23 9.16
CA ARG A 7 11.21 -8.63 8.72
C ARG A 7 11.53 -9.56 9.87
N ARG A 8 12.51 -9.22 10.71
CA ARG A 8 12.86 -10.03 11.89
C ARG A 8 11.68 -10.15 12.86
N LEU A 9 10.98 -9.06 13.13
CA LEU A 9 9.77 -9.08 13.94
C LEU A 9 8.71 -10.03 13.36
N TYR A 10 8.41 -9.93 12.07
CA TYR A 10 7.36 -10.73 11.45
C TYR A 10 7.70 -12.22 11.44
N VAL A 11 8.96 -12.56 11.23
CA VAL A 11 9.44 -13.94 11.31
C VAL A 11 9.31 -14.49 12.72
N TRP A 12 9.64 -13.70 13.74
CA TRP A 12 9.47 -14.11 15.14
C TRP A 12 8.00 -14.33 15.50
N VAL A 13 7.14 -13.39 15.14
CA VAL A 13 5.69 -13.48 15.41
C VAL A 13 5.07 -14.70 14.73
N ALA A 14 5.47 -14.99 13.49
CA ALA A 14 5.02 -16.17 12.77
C ALA A 14 5.49 -17.50 13.41
N ALA A 15 6.65 -17.50 14.06
CA ALA A 15 7.22 -18.69 14.70
C ALA A 15 6.64 -18.96 16.10
N ASP A 16 6.62 -17.95 16.96
CA ASP A 16 6.33 -18.11 18.39
C ASP A 16 4.87 -17.81 18.75
N ARG A 17 4.10 -17.18 17.83
CA ARG A 17 2.71 -16.76 18.02
C ARG A 17 2.45 -16.06 19.38
N PRO A 18 3.25 -15.04 19.72
CA PRO A 18 3.26 -14.42 21.04
C PRO A 18 1.97 -13.64 21.35
N VAL A 19 1.75 -13.35 22.63
CA VAL A 19 0.89 -12.26 23.10
C VAL A 19 1.74 -11.00 23.21
N ILE A 20 1.34 -9.92 22.53
CA ILE A 20 2.11 -8.68 22.39
C ILE A 20 1.39 -7.52 23.07
N VAL A 21 2.17 -6.63 23.70
CA VAL A 21 1.71 -5.31 24.14
C VAL A 21 2.52 -4.26 23.42
N LEU A 22 1.87 -3.43 22.62
CA LEU A 22 2.44 -2.20 22.10
C LEU A 22 2.23 -1.12 23.16
N THR A 23 3.32 -0.60 23.71
CA THR A 23 3.25 0.45 24.73
C THR A 23 4.36 1.48 24.60
N THR A 24 4.03 2.72 24.91
CA THR A 24 4.98 3.82 25.07
C THR A 24 5.63 3.86 26.45
N HIS A 25 5.12 3.08 27.42
CA HIS A 25 5.60 3.07 28.81
C HIS A 25 6.77 2.09 29.02
N LEU A 26 7.99 2.54 28.70
CA LEU A 26 9.23 1.72 28.77
C LEU A 26 9.59 1.23 30.19
N THR A 27 9.04 1.84 31.24
CA THR A 27 9.34 1.50 32.63
C THR A 27 8.48 0.35 33.20
N LYS A 28 7.43 -0.07 32.49
CA LYS A 28 6.52 -1.13 32.95
C LYS A 28 7.14 -2.52 32.77
N ARG A 29 6.77 -3.46 33.64
CA ARG A 29 7.19 -4.86 33.59
C ARG A 29 6.00 -5.76 33.27
N TYR A 30 6.22 -6.80 32.48
CA TYR A 30 5.19 -7.73 32.06
C TYR A 30 5.62 -9.18 32.35
N PRO A 31 4.66 -10.10 32.60
CA PRO A 31 4.97 -11.51 32.78
C PRO A 31 5.58 -12.11 31.50
N ARG A 32 6.35 -13.20 31.65
CA ARG A 32 7.07 -13.85 30.52
C ARG A 32 6.20 -14.31 29.37
N THR A 33 4.91 -14.52 29.63
CA THR A 33 3.89 -14.91 28.65
C THR A 33 3.57 -13.77 27.68
N VAL A 34 4.05 -12.57 27.96
CA VAL A 34 3.72 -11.32 27.26
C VAL A 34 5.00 -10.68 26.76
N SER A 35 4.98 -10.23 25.52
CA SER A 35 6.11 -9.53 24.91
C SER A 35 5.78 -8.04 24.75
N PRO A 36 6.29 -7.17 25.64
CA PRO A 36 6.12 -5.74 25.50
C PRO A 36 7.06 -5.20 24.41
N LEU A 37 6.53 -4.40 23.50
CA LEU A 37 7.25 -3.78 22.40
C LEU A 37 6.96 -2.27 22.36
N ALA A 38 7.99 -1.48 22.15
CA ALA A 38 7.89 -0.03 21.92
C ALA A 38 8.20 0.26 20.44
N MET A 39 7.16 0.32 19.59
CA MET A 39 7.33 0.54 18.15
C MET A 39 6.09 1.06 17.42
N ASP A 40 6.34 1.75 16.31
CA ASP A 40 5.35 2.09 15.29
C ASP A 40 5.14 0.90 14.33
N VAL A 41 4.30 -0.05 14.74
CA VAL A 41 3.78 -1.13 13.89
C VAL A 41 2.29 -1.22 14.06
N HIS A 42 1.57 -1.37 12.96
CA HIS A 42 0.12 -1.47 13.03
C HIS A 42 -0.27 -2.82 13.68
N PRO A 43 -1.17 -2.86 14.67
CA PRO A 43 -1.59 -4.11 15.33
C PRO A 43 -2.09 -5.18 14.35
N ALA A 44 -2.74 -4.74 13.28
CA ALA A 44 -3.20 -5.61 12.19
C ALA A 44 -2.05 -6.41 11.55
N GLU A 45 -0.88 -5.80 11.34
CA GLU A 45 0.28 -6.46 10.74
C GLU A 45 0.76 -7.64 11.62
N LEU A 46 0.82 -7.43 12.94
CA LEU A 46 1.21 -8.45 13.91
C LEU A 46 0.21 -9.61 13.99
N LEU A 47 -1.10 -9.29 14.03
CA LEU A 47 -2.16 -10.29 14.02
C LEU A 47 -2.16 -11.08 12.71
N ALA A 48 -2.00 -10.41 11.56
CA ALA A 48 -1.86 -11.05 10.26
C ALA A 48 -0.66 -12.00 10.21
N CYS A 49 0.49 -11.60 10.78
CA CYS A 49 1.69 -12.43 10.90
C CYS A 49 1.56 -13.60 11.88
N GLY A 50 0.54 -13.63 12.76
CA GLY A 50 0.22 -14.79 13.58
C GLY A 50 0.26 -14.59 15.11
N ALA A 51 0.40 -13.34 15.58
CA ALA A 51 0.28 -13.02 17.00
C ALA A 51 -1.05 -13.53 17.57
N THR A 52 -1.03 -14.09 18.78
CA THR A 52 -2.23 -14.63 19.42
C THR A 52 -3.17 -13.52 19.88
N ARG A 53 -2.61 -12.47 20.49
CA ARG A 53 -3.30 -11.24 20.88
C ARG A 53 -2.33 -10.06 20.81
N VAL A 54 -2.83 -8.89 20.45
CA VAL A 54 -2.09 -7.63 20.43
C VAL A 54 -2.89 -6.60 21.20
N TYR A 55 -2.26 -5.99 22.19
CA TYR A 55 -2.83 -4.91 22.99
C TYR A 55 -2.11 -3.60 22.68
N VAL A 56 -2.83 -2.48 22.70
CA VAL A 56 -2.27 -1.14 22.46
C VAL A 56 -2.57 -0.30 23.69
N ASP A 57 -1.54 0.10 24.42
CA ASP A 57 -1.65 0.88 25.65
C ASP A 57 -2.61 0.27 26.71
N GLY A 58 -2.75 -1.07 26.72
CA GLY A 58 -3.35 -1.92 27.78
C GLY A 58 -4.22 -3.08 27.24
N SER A 59 -4.51 -4.21 27.93
CA SER A 59 -3.82 -4.96 29.01
C SER A 59 -2.72 -5.85 28.38
N PRO A 60 -2.09 -6.91 28.96
CA PRO A 60 -2.24 -7.57 30.26
C PRO A 60 -1.47 -6.82 31.36
N GLU A 61 -2.02 -6.86 32.58
CA GLU A 61 -1.69 -5.97 33.69
C GLU A 61 -0.17 -5.80 33.94
N PRO A 62 0.34 -4.56 34.01
CA PRO A 62 1.73 -4.32 34.35
C PRO A 62 1.96 -4.69 35.81
N LEU A 63 3.04 -5.40 36.05
CA LEU A 63 3.48 -5.79 37.39
C LEU A 63 4.01 -4.52 38.07
N THR A 64 3.17 -3.93 38.92
CA THR A 64 3.37 -2.60 39.50
C THR A 64 3.76 -2.62 40.99
N GLU A 65 3.68 -3.77 41.67
CA GLU A 65 4.00 -3.92 43.10
C GLU A 65 5.32 -4.67 43.38
N GLN A 66 5.86 -4.44 44.58
CA GLN A 66 7.00 -5.15 45.15
C GLN A 66 6.66 -6.64 45.36
N TRP A 67 7.58 -7.52 44.94
CA TRP A 67 7.41 -8.96 44.99
C TRP A 67 8.03 -9.54 46.26
N ASP A 68 7.22 -10.19 47.10
CA ASP A 68 7.67 -10.83 48.35
C ASP A 68 8.07 -12.31 48.19
N GLU A 69 8.16 -12.82 46.97
CA GLU A 69 8.54 -14.21 46.64
C GLU A 69 9.72 -14.21 45.63
N PRO A 70 10.54 -15.28 45.55
CA PRO A 70 11.78 -15.26 44.77
C PRO A 70 11.55 -14.80 43.34
N GLU A 71 12.28 -13.76 42.92
CA GLU A 71 12.02 -12.97 41.72
C GLU A 71 11.59 -13.84 40.52
N PRO A 72 10.33 -13.74 40.07
CA PRO A 72 9.95 -14.35 38.81
C PRO A 72 10.81 -13.73 37.72
N ARG A 73 11.40 -14.55 36.85
CA ARG A 73 12.26 -14.04 35.79
C ARG A 73 11.46 -13.13 34.83
N PHE A 74 11.73 -11.83 34.78
CA PHE A 74 10.95 -10.85 33.99
C PHE A 74 11.41 -10.69 32.53
N ARG A 75 10.57 -10.01 31.72
CA ARG A 75 11.02 -9.34 30.48
C ARG A 75 10.88 -7.83 30.63
N TYR A 76 11.93 -7.10 30.27
CA TYR A 76 11.90 -5.65 30.13
C TYR A 76 11.22 -5.26 28.83
N VAL A 77 10.71 -4.03 28.75
CA VAL A 77 10.37 -3.43 27.46
C VAL A 77 11.69 -3.20 26.72
N GLU A 78 12.01 -4.06 25.77
CA GLU A 78 13.22 -3.92 24.97
C GLU A 78 12.96 -2.88 23.88
N PRO A 79 13.81 -1.82 23.77
CA PRO A 79 13.81 -0.98 22.58
C PRO A 79 14.17 -1.87 21.39
N LEU A 80 13.44 -1.69 20.29
CA LEU A 80 13.30 -2.71 19.25
C LEU A 80 14.47 -2.78 18.26
N THR A 81 15.69 -2.64 18.75
CA THR A 81 16.92 -2.73 17.96
C THR A 81 17.26 -4.17 17.59
N ALA A 82 16.78 -5.15 18.36
CA ALA A 82 17.06 -6.57 18.11
C ALA A 82 15.87 -7.47 18.50
N PRO A 83 14.81 -7.56 17.68
CA PRO A 83 13.71 -8.49 17.95
C PRO A 83 14.23 -9.94 18.03
N PRO A 84 13.76 -10.73 19.01
CA PRO A 84 14.25 -12.09 19.24
C PRO A 84 13.91 -12.96 18.04
N VAL A 85 14.83 -13.75 17.53
CA VAL A 85 14.58 -14.69 16.43
C VAL A 85 14.98 -16.10 16.84
N SER A 86 14.17 -17.09 16.45
CA SER A 86 14.50 -18.49 16.70
C SER A 86 15.79 -18.88 15.94
N ARG A 87 16.53 -19.89 16.44
CA ARG A 87 17.70 -20.43 15.72
C ARG A 87 17.35 -20.89 14.31
N ARG A 88 16.15 -21.43 14.09
CA ARG A 88 15.67 -21.85 12.77
C ARG A 88 15.51 -20.68 11.81
N SER A 89 15.06 -19.54 12.31
CA SER A 89 14.95 -18.28 11.57
C SER A 89 16.32 -17.70 11.20
N LEU A 90 17.32 -17.83 12.08
CA LEU A 90 18.70 -17.42 11.79
C LEU A 90 19.34 -18.24 10.66
N LEU A 91 18.98 -19.52 10.52
CA LEU A 91 19.49 -20.42 9.50
C LEU A 91 18.80 -20.26 8.12
N GLY A 92 18.07 -19.16 7.90
CA GLY A 92 17.48 -18.85 6.59
C GLY A 92 16.28 -19.70 6.18
N LEU A 93 15.78 -20.58 7.06
CA LEU A 93 14.56 -21.37 6.85
C LEU A 93 13.29 -20.54 7.09
N SER A 94 13.26 -19.32 6.53
CA SER A 94 12.18 -18.35 6.72
C SER A 94 10.88 -18.87 6.11
N THR A 95 9.81 -18.76 6.89
CA THR A 95 8.44 -18.94 6.40
C THR A 95 8.08 -17.83 5.41
N LYS A 96 7.20 -18.13 4.45
CA LYS A 96 6.58 -17.11 3.59
C LYS A 96 5.75 -16.20 4.48
N LEU A 97 6.13 -14.92 4.56
CA LEU A 97 5.40 -13.95 5.38
C LEU A 97 4.09 -13.53 4.69
N PRO A 98 2.99 -13.38 5.45
CA PRO A 98 1.71 -12.93 4.90
C PRO A 98 1.68 -11.44 4.56
N VAL A 99 2.56 -10.64 5.17
CA VAL A 99 2.71 -9.19 4.92
C VAL A 99 4.14 -8.92 4.48
N ASP A 100 4.33 -8.11 3.44
CA ASP A 100 5.65 -7.75 2.92
C ASP A 100 6.29 -6.65 3.81
N PRO A 101 7.41 -6.92 4.49
CA PRO A 101 8.07 -5.94 5.34
C PRO A 101 8.70 -4.77 4.57
N ALA A 102 8.92 -4.88 3.26
CA ALA A 102 9.49 -3.82 2.42
C ALA A 102 8.43 -2.92 1.78
N ALA A 103 7.15 -3.29 1.79
CA ALA A 103 6.09 -2.52 1.16
C ALA A 103 5.78 -1.22 1.94
N PRO A 104 5.22 -0.18 1.28
CA PRO A 104 4.72 1.04 1.95
C PRO A 104 3.68 0.75 3.04
N ASP A 105 3.52 1.68 3.99
CA ASP A 105 2.66 1.50 5.18
C ASP A 105 1.20 1.15 4.82
N THR A 106 0.61 1.84 3.84
CA THR A 106 -0.74 1.58 3.35
C THR A 106 -0.86 0.19 2.73
N THR A 107 0.13 -0.22 1.93
CA THR A 107 0.17 -1.55 1.31
C THR A 107 0.23 -2.64 2.38
N ARG A 108 1.06 -2.47 3.42
CA ARG A 108 1.16 -3.44 4.51
C ARG A 108 -0.11 -3.54 5.33
N LEU A 109 -0.76 -2.42 5.61
CA LEU A 109 -2.07 -2.40 6.27
C LEU A 109 -3.11 -3.15 5.45
N THR A 110 -3.23 -2.87 4.14
CA THR A 110 -4.17 -3.58 3.27
C THR A 110 -3.89 -5.08 3.22
N GLN A 111 -2.63 -5.49 3.03
CA GLN A 111 -2.22 -6.91 3.07
C GLN A 111 -2.61 -7.57 4.40
N ALA A 112 -2.39 -6.88 5.52
CA ALA A 112 -2.74 -7.39 6.84
C ALA A 112 -4.26 -7.55 7.01
N LEU A 113 -5.05 -6.57 6.58
CA LEU A 113 -6.51 -6.63 6.63
C LEU A 113 -7.06 -7.74 5.72
N ASP A 114 -6.50 -7.94 4.53
CA ASP A 114 -6.90 -9.02 3.62
C ASP A 114 -6.68 -10.41 4.25
N VAL A 115 -5.54 -10.59 4.94
CA VAL A 115 -5.23 -11.83 5.68
C VAL A 115 -6.20 -12.05 6.84
N LEU A 116 -6.57 -10.99 7.56
CA LEU A 116 -7.54 -11.07 8.66
C LEU A 116 -8.96 -11.34 8.15
N ALA A 117 -9.36 -10.71 7.05
CA ALA A 117 -10.62 -10.98 6.36
C ALA A 117 -10.72 -12.45 5.93
N ALA A 118 -9.66 -13.00 5.34
CA ALA A 118 -9.58 -14.41 4.95
C ALA A 118 -9.69 -15.38 6.15
N ARG A 119 -9.40 -14.91 7.37
CA ARG A 119 -9.58 -15.65 8.63
C ARG A 119 -10.96 -15.44 9.28
N GLY A 120 -11.87 -14.72 8.62
CA GLY A 120 -13.23 -14.48 9.08
C GLY A 120 -13.38 -13.30 10.05
N VAL A 121 -12.36 -12.44 10.17
CA VAL A 121 -12.47 -11.20 10.96
C VAL A 121 -13.14 -10.13 10.09
N ASP A 122 -14.23 -9.51 10.60
CA ASP A 122 -14.81 -8.35 9.95
C ASP A 122 -13.88 -7.14 10.11
N VAL A 123 -13.27 -6.74 9.01
CA VAL A 123 -12.34 -5.60 8.91
C VAL A 123 -12.86 -4.52 7.97
N SER A 124 -14.12 -4.60 7.53
CA SER A 124 -14.70 -3.70 6.55
C SER A 124 -14.58 -2.23 6.95
N ALA A 125 -14.83 -1.92 8.23
CA ALA A 125 -14.74 -0.58 8.79
C ALA A 125 -13.30 -0.04 8.96
N LEU A 126 -12.29 -0.91 8.92
CA LEU A 126 -10.89 -0.56 9.15
C LEU A 126 -10.12 -0.32 7.85
N ARG A 127 -10.73 -0.56 6.69
CA ARG A 127 -10.06 -0.41 5.42
C ARG A 127 -9.77 1.06 5.15
N PRO A 128 -8.49 1.43 4.91
CA PRO A 128 -8.18 2.79 4.52
C PRO A 128 -8.86 3.12 3.20
N ALA A 129 -9.33 4.35 3.06
CA ALA A 129 -9.80 4.85 1.77
C ALA A 129 -8.60 4.85 0.80
N LEU A 130 -8.51 3.81 -0.02
CA LEU A 130 -7.48 3.70 -1.03
C LEU A 130 -7.70 4.83 -2.04
N PRO A 131 -6.65 5.57 -2.42
CA PRO A 131 -6.80 6.65 -3.38
C PRO A 131 -7.37 6.08 -4.68
N ALA A 132 -8.43 6.71 -5.17
CA ALA A 132 -9.11 6.31 -6.37
C ALA A 132 -9.03 7.42 -7.42
N LEU A 133 -8.87 6.98 -8.66
CA LEU A 133 -8.85 7.82 -9.84
C LEU A 133 -9.95 7.34 -10.77
N THR A 134 -10.50 8.25 -11.55
CA THR A 134 -11.31 7.94 -12.72
C THR A 134 -10.64 8.51 -13.96
N ALA A 135 -10.89 7.87 -15.11
CA ALA A 135 -10.35 8.31 -16.39
C ALA A 135 -11.46 8.46 -17.43
N THR A 136 -11.69 9.68 -17.90
CA THR A 136 -12.68 9.99 -18.95
C THR A 136 -11.98 10.69 -20.11
N GLY A 137 -12.12 10.17 -21.33
CA GLY A 137 -11.38 10.71 -22.49
C GLY A 137 -9.89 10.36 -22.50
N CYS A 138 -9.47 9.36 -21.73
CA CYS A 138 -8.09 8.89 -21.74
C CYS A 138 -7.75 8.24 -23.08
N ILE A 139 -6.68 8.72 -23.70
CA ILE A 139 -6.19 8.18 -24.99
C ILE A 139 -5.02 7.19 -24.84
N ALA A 140 -4.69 6.80 -23.61
CA ALA A 140 -3.54 5.96 -23.27
C ALA A 140 -2.17 6.48 -23.76
N CYS A 141 -1.95 7.80 -23.72
CA CYS A 141 -0.67 8.41 -24.14
C CYS A 141 0.54 8.10 -23.23
N GLY A 142 0.30 7.65 -21.99
CA GLY A 142 1.35 7.24 -21.05
C GLY A 142 2.14 8.37 -20.38
N VAL A 143 1.70 9.63 -20.46
CA VAL A 143 2.37 10.73 -19.72
C VAL A 143 2.26 10.51 -18.20
N CYS A 144 1.06 10.16 -17.73
CA CYS A 144 0.78 9.90 -16.31
C CYS A 144 1.62 8.76 -15.71
N THR A 145 1.97 7.74 -16.52
CA THR A 145 2.77 6.60 -16.07
C THR A 145 4.23 6.99 -15.85
N LYS A 146 4.75 7.91 -16.66
CA LYS A 146 6.15 8.37 -16.58
C LYS A 146 6.40 9.34 -15.42
N VAL A 147 5.41 10.16 -15.07
CA VAL A 147 5.57 11.17 -14.02
C VAL A 147 5.28 10.62 -12.62
N CYS A 148 4.64 9.45 -12.50
CA CYS A 148 4.29 8.88 -11.21
C CYS A 148 5.56 8.38 -10.50
N PRO A 149 5.98 8.98 -9.37
CA PRO A 149 7.22 8.60 -8.69
C PRO A 149 7.18 7.16 -8.20
N GLU A 150 5.99 6.71 -7.79
CA GLU A 150 5.75 5.36 -7.27
C GLU A 150 5.40 4.35 -8.34
N GLN A 151 5.37 4.74 -9.62
CA GLN A 151 4.98 3.89 -10.76
C GLN A 151 3.64 3.15 -10.54
N ALA A 152 2.69 3.82 -9.89
CA ALA A 152 1.37 3.27 -9.57
C ALA A 152 0.43 3.18 -10.80
N LEU A 153 0.83 3.74 -11.95
CA LEU A 153 0.05 3.74 -13.18
C LEU A 153 0.86 3.10 -14.31
N TRP A 154 0.22 2.25 -15.12
CA TRP A 154 0.82 1.71 -16.34
C TRP A 154 -0.22 1.50 -17.44
N VAL A 155 0.23 1.51 -18.69
CA VAL A 155 -0.60 1.16 -19.84
C VAL A 155 -0.17 -0.22 -20.31
N ALA A 156 -1.11 -1.16 -20.39
CA ALA A 156 -0.90 -2.45 -21.05
C ALA A 156 -1.60 -2.46 -22.41
N THR A 157 -1.01 -3.13 -23.39
CA THR A 157 -1.64 -3.35 -24.69
C THR A 157 -1.93 -4.83 -24.87
N THR A 158 -3.19 -5.18 -25.10
CA THR A 158 -3.64 -6.55 -25.37
C THR A 158 -3.82 -6.71 -26.89
N ASP A 159 -3.33 -7.83 -27.43
CA ASP A 159 -3.46 -8.23 -28.84
C ASP A 159 -3.08 -7.12 -29.83
N THR A 160 -2.13 -6.28 -29.45
CA THR A 160 -1.67 -5.08 -30.18
C THR A 160 -2.74 -4.04 -30.51
N SER A 161 -4.01 -4.24 -30.11
CA SER A 161 -5.15 -3.46 -30.60
C SER A 161 -5.94 -2.78 -29.50
N VAL A 162 -5.83 -3.23 -28.24
CA VAL A 162 -6.54 -2.63 -27.10
C VAL A 162 -5.52 -2.10 -26.11
N ALA A 163 -5.61 -0.83 -25.76
CA ALA A 163 -4.81 -0.25 -24.68
C ALA A 163 -5.67 -0.06 -23.43
N THR A 164 -5.13 -0.43 -22.28
CA THR A 164 -5.78 -0.28 -20.98
C THR A 164 -4.84 0.43 -20.02
N LEU A 165 -5.32 1.51 -19.40
CA LEU A 165 -4.65 2.21 -18.30
C LEU A 165 -5.05 1.54 -16.98
N TYR A 166 -4.07 1.05 -16.24
CA TYR A 166 -4.24 0.46 -14.91
C TYR A 166 -3.74 1.40 -13.81
N HIS A 167 -4.35 1.27 -12.64
CA HIS A 167 -4.00 1.98 -11.42
C HIS A 167 -3.86 0.99 -10.26
N ASP A 168 -2.64 0.89 -9.73
CA ASP A 168 -2.34 0.23 -8.47
C ASP A 168 -2.53 1.21 -7.30
N ARG A 169 -3.66 1.06 -6.62
CA ARG A 169 -4.07 1.91 -5.52
C ARG A 169 -3.24 1.68 -4.26
N THR A 170 -2.54 0.55 -4.18
CA THR A 170 -1.69 0.22 -3.02
C THR A 170 -0.36 0.95 -3.05
N ARG A 171 0.12 1.31 -4.25
CA ARG A 171 1.35 2.09 -4.46
C ARG A 171 1.08 3.59 -4.61
N CYS A 172 -0.15 3.98 -4.92
CA CYS A 172 -0.51 5.37 -5.13
C CYS A 172 -0.49 6.17 -3.81
N ARG A 173 0.27 7.27 -3.78
CA ARG A 173 0.33 8.22 -2.65
C ARG A 173 -0.63 9.39 -2.76
N ALA A 174 -1.44 9.43 -3.81
CA ALA A 174 -2.40 10.49 -4.08
C ALA A 174 -1.80 11.91 -4.27
N ASP A 175 -0.54 11.99 -4.75
CA ASP A 175 0.21 13.24 -4.94
C ASP A 175 -0.44 14.21 -5.95
N GLY A 176 -1.33 13.73 -6.81
CA GLY A 176 -2.06 14.57 -7.78
C GLY A 176 -1.30 14.89 -9.08
N VAL A 177 0.01 14.68 -9.12
CA VAL A 177 0.86 15.01 -10.30
C VAL A 177 0.32 14.43 -11.61
N CYS A 178 -0.20 13.20 -11.60
CA CYS A 178 -0.75 12.57 -12.80
C CYS A 178 -1.98 13.29 -13.38
N ILE A 179 -2.77 13.97 -12.53
CA ILE A 179 -3.93 14.78 -12.92
C ILE A 179 -3.43 16.06 -13.57
N ASP A 180 -2.51 16.77 -12.92
CA ASP A 180 -2.03 18.08 -13.35
C ASP A 180 -1.30 18.04 -14.69
N VAL A 181 -0.54 16.98 -14.96
CA VAL A 181 0.23 16.86 -16.21
C VAL A 181 -0.60 16.30 -17.38
N CYS A 182 -1.85 15.88 -17.16
CA CYS A 182 -2.62 15.23 -18.20
C CYS A 182 -3.01 16.24 -19.28
N PRO A 183 -2.47 16.16 -20.52
CA PRO A 183 -2.73 17.18 -21.54
C PRO A 183 -4.18 17.18 -22.07
N TYR A 184 -4.94 16.16 -21.69
CA TYR A 184 -6.34 15.95 -22.09
C TYR A 184 -7.31 16.12 -20.92
N ASN A 185 -6.83 16.49 -19.73
CA ASN A 185 -7.63 16.54 -18.49
C ASN A 185 -8.46 15.27 -18.25
N ALA A 186 -7.89 14.12 -18.62
CA ALA A 186 -8.63 12.87 -18.64
C ALA A 186 -8.71 12.20 -17.26
N LEU A 187 -7.91 12.62 -16.28
CA LEU A 187 -7.83 12.01 -14.96
C LEU A 187 -8.47 12.91 -13.91
N SER A 188 -9.19 12.32 -12.96
CA SER A 188 -9.73 13.03 -11.80
C SER A 188 -9.77 12.15 -10.55
N ARG A 189 -9.83 12.77 -9.37
CA ARG A 189 -10.00 12.05 -8.09
C ARG A 189 -11.40 11.44 -8.06
N ALA A 190 -11.50 10.25 -7.51
CA ALA A 190 -12.76 9.57 -7.32
C ALA A 190 -12.90 9.11 -5.87
N ASP A 191 -14.14 8.93 -5.44
CA ASP A 191 -14.47 8.21 -4.22
C ASP A 191 -14.84 6.79 -4.63
N SER A 192 -13.98 5.81 -4.32
CA SER A 192 -14.33 4.40 -4.54
C SER A 192 -14.05 3.56 -3.30
N GLN A 193 -15.09 2.83 -2.89
CA GLN A 193 -15.03 1.83 -1.82
C GLN A 193 -14.62 0.45 -2.33
N ASP A 194 -14.33 0.32 -3.63
CA ASP A 194 -13.86 -0.92 -4.22
C ASP A 194 -12.58 -1.37 -3.49
N PRO A 195 -12.48 -2.60 -2.98
CA PRO A 195 -11.25 -3.08 -2.37
C PRO A 195 -10.14 -3.40 -3.35
N ALA A 196 -10.42 -3.49 -4.65
CA ALA A 196 -9.48 -4.02 -5.61
C ALA A 196 -8.16 -3.21 -5.58
N PRO A 197 -7.01 -3.87 -5.37
CA PRO A 197 -5.72 -3.18 -5.29
C PRO A 197 -5.32 -2.60 -6.65
N VAL A 198 -5.71 -3.27 -7.74
CA VAL A 198 -5.45 -2.86 -9.12
C VAL A 198 -6.77 -2.72 -9.86
N VAL A 199 -7.00 -1.56 -10.47
CA VAL A 199 -8.22 -1.25 -11.22
C VAL A 199 -7.87 -0.77 -12.63
N ALA A 200 -8.68 -1.17 -13.62
CA ALA A 200 -8.60 -0.63 -14.97
C ALA A 200 -9.38 0.71 -15.04
N LEU A 201 -8.68 1.81 -15.32
CA LEU A 201 -9.26 3.15 -15.36
C LEU A 201 -9.92 3.47 -16.69
N ALA A 202 -9.28 3.10 -17.80
CA ALA A 202 -9.77 3.31 -19.15
C ALA A 202 -9.24 2.21 -20.06
N SER A 203 -10.09 1.74 -20.97
CA SER A 203 -9.71 0.79 -22.01
C SER A 203 -10.33 1.21 -23.33
N GLY A 204 -9.65 0.94 -24.43
CA GLY A 204 -10.23 1.13 -25.75
C GLY A 204 -9.30 0.72 -26.88
N THR A 205 -9.87 0.70 -28.09
CA THR A 205 -9.19 0.28 -29.31
C THR A 205 -8.19 1.34 -29.77
N LEU A 206 -6.96 0.91 -30.02
CA LEU A 206 -5.91 1.72 -30.58
C LEU A 206 -6.15 1.94 -32.08
N THR A 207 -6.11 3.21 -32.47
CA THR A 207 -6.04 3.66 -33.85
C THR A 207 -4.74 4.42 -34.09
N THR A 208 -4.28 4.46 -35.33
CA THR A 208 -3.05 5.15 -35.72
C THR A 208 -3.41 6.48 -36.37
N CYS A 209 -2.86 7.57 -35.85
CA CYS A 209 -3.07 8.91 -36.41
C CYS A 209 -2.51 9.01 -37.83
N ALA A 210 -3.32 9.48 -38.79
CA ALA A 210 -2.92 9.65 -40.17
C ALA A 210 -1.84 10.73 -40.39
N LYS A 211 -1.69 11.69 -39.45
CA LYS A 211 -0.72 12.80 -39.55
C LYS A 211 0.62 12.52 -38.84
N CYS A 212 0.59 12.06 -37.59
CA CYS A 212 1.80 11.87 -36.77
C CYS A 212 2.13 10.40 -36.47
N HIS A 213 1.32 9.46 -36.97
CA HIS A 213 1.47 8.01 -36.76
C HIS A 213 1.47 7.55 -35.29
N THR A 214 1.13 8.43 -34.35
CA THR A 214 0.97 8.06 -32.94
C THR A 214 -0.25 7.16 -32.78
N ARG A 215 -0.12 6.13 -31.94
CA ARG A 215 -1.23 5.24 -31.55
C ARG A 215 -1.99 5.86 -30.38
N PHE A 216 -3.31 5.85 -30.44
CA PHE A 216 -4.15 6.44 -29.40
C PHE A 216 -5.50 5.72 -29.33
N ILE A 217 -6.18 5.80 -28.18
CA ILE A 217 -7.56 5.32 -28.06
C ILE A 217 -8.50 6.36 -28.69
N GLY A 218 -9.24 5.98 -29.73
CA GLY A 218 -10.23 6.84 -30.37
C GLY A 218 -10.74 6.31 -31.71
N ALA A 219 -11.86 6.85 -32.17
CA ALA A 219 -12.52 6.42 -33.41
C ALA A 219 -12.13 7.24 -34.65
N GLY A 220 -11.47 8.39 -34.48
CA GLY A 220 -11.15 9.32 -35.57
C GLY A 220 -9.82 9.01 -36.30
N PRO A 221 -9.60 9.59 -37.49
CA PRO A 221 -8.37 9.41 -38.26
C PRO A 221 -7.16 10.17 -37.68
N LEU A 222 -7.39 11.11 -36.75
CA LEU A 222 -6.36 11.97 -36.16
C LEU A 222 -6.39 11.89 -34.64
N CYS A 223 -5.21 11.93 -34.02
CA CYS A 223 -5.14 12.05 -32.57
C CYS A 223 -5.59 13.46 -32.12
N PRO A 224 -6.02 13.63 -30.86
CA PRO A 224 -6.56 14.92 -30.40
C PRO A 224 -5.58 16.10 -30.54
N THR A 225 -4.27 15.84 -30.48
CA THR A 225 -3.24 16.86 -30.69
C THR A 225 -3.19 17.31 -32.16
N CYS A 226 -3.18 16.36 -33.10
CA CYS A 226 -3.17 16.68 -34.54
C CYS A 226 -4.48 17.32 -35.00
N GLU A 227 -5.60 16.87 -34.45
CA GLU A 227 -6.90 17.47 -34.70
C GLU A 227 -6.93 18.93 -34.22
N ARG A 228 -6.44 19.20 -33.00
CA ARG A 228 -6.32 20.57 -32.48
C ARG A 228 -5.45 21.45 -33.38
N GLN A 229 -4.26 20.97 -33.77
CA GLN A 229 -3.36 21.69 -34.67
C GLN A 229 -3.95 21.92 -36.07
N GLN A 230 -4.85 21.07 -36.56
CA GLN A 230 -5.52 21.32 -37.83
C GLN A 230 -6.61 22.39 -37.71
N ARG A 231 -7.35 22.38 -36.59
CA ARG A 231 -8.40 23.38 -36.32
C ARG A 231 -7.81 24.76 -36.02
N ASP A 232 -6.67 24.80 -35.34
CA ASP A 232 -5.95 26.03 -35.00
C ASP A 232 -4.43 25.83 -35.26
N PRO A 233 -3.97 26.06 -36.50
CA PRO A 233 -2.57 25.86 -36.88
C PRO A 233 -1.60 26.83 -36.21
N PHE A 234 -2.07 28.01 -35.80
CA PHE A 234 -1.25 29.07 -35.24
C PHE A 234 -1.37 29.19 -33.72
N GLY A 235 -2.28 28.43 -33.10
CA GLY A 235 -2.38 28.31 -31.64
C GLY A 235 -2.52 29.66 -30.96
N SER A 236 -3.31 30.57 -31.53
CA SER A 236 -3.50 31.88 -30.91
C SER A 236 -4.34 31.70 -29.64
N TRP A 237 -3.65 31.64 -28.50
CA TRP A 237 -4.23 31.78 -27.17
C TRP A 237 -4.90 33.16 -27.07
N LEU A 238 -6.15 33.26 -27.53
CA LEU A 238 -7.04 34.34 -27.10
C LEU A 238 -7.66 33.88 -25.78
N PRO A 239 -7.36 34.50 -24.63
CA PRO A 239 -8.14 34.25 -23.42
C PRO A 239 -9.60 34.57 -23.75
N ARG A 240 -10.49 33.60 -23.51
CA ARG A 240 -11.93 33.83 -23.69
C ARG A 240 -12.38 34.93 -22.71
N PRO A 241 -13.17 35.92 -23.16
CA PRO A 241 -13.72 36.96 -22.30
C PRO A 241 -14.66 36.37 -21.24
#